data_AF-A0A2K4AIZ6-F1
#
_entry.id   AF-A0A2K4AIZ6-F1
#
_cell.length_a   1.000
_cell.length_b   1.000
_cell.length_c   1.000
_cell.angle_alpha   90.00
_cell.angle_beta   90.00
_cell.angle_gamma   90.00
#
_symmetry.space_group_name_H-M   'P 1'
#
loop_
_entity.id
_entity.type
_entity.pdbx_description
1 polymer ?
#
loop_
_entity_poly.entity_id
_entity_poly.type
_entity_poly.pdbx_seq_one_letter_code
_entity_poly.pdbx_strand_id
1 'polypeptide(L)' 'MVKAMVQFQIANSMRIGELFAIKKEHINYEDKTLDIDGTINWITD' A
#
# COMPACT_ATOMS: atom_id res chain seq x y z
N MET A 1 5.46 13.97 -0.90
CA MET A 1 5.23 12.54 -1.18
C MET A 1 5.36 11.68 0.08
N VAL A 2 6.51 11.68 0.77
CA VAL A 2 6.72 10.89 2.01
C VAL A 2 5.63 11.13 3.08
N LYS A 3 5.20 12.38 3.28
CA LYS A 3 4.12 12.71 4.24
C LYS A 3 2.81 11.97 3.96
N ALA A 4 2.37 11.91 2.70
CA ALA A 4 1.11 11.24 2.33
C ALA A 4 1.21 9.73 2.53
N MET A 5 2.37 9.14 2.24
CA MET A 5 2.63 7.72 2.46
C MET A 5 2.60 7.36 3.94
N VAL A 6 3.25 8.15 4.80
CA VAL A 6 3.22 7.94 6.26
C VAL A 6 1.81 8.10 6.81
N GLN A 7 1.07 9.12 6.37
CA GLN A 7 -0.33 9.29 6.78
C GLN A 7 -1.21 8.11 6.37
N PHE A 8 -1.06 7.63 5.13
CA PHE A 8 -1.80 6.48 4.63
C PHE A 8 -1.43 5.20 5.37
N GLN A 9 -0.15 5.01 5.69
CA GLN A 9 0.33 3.86 6.45
C GLN A 9 -0.26 3.82 7.86
N ILE A 10 -0.25 4.96 8.56
CA ILE A 10 -0.80 5.08 9.92
C ILE A 10 -2.32 4.91 9.90
N ALA A 11 -3.02 5.54 8.95
CA ALA A 11 -4.47 5.49 8.86
C ALA A 11 -5.01 4.09 8.58
N ASN A 12 -4.27 3.27 7.83
CA ASN A 12 -4.68 1.92 7.44
C ASN A 12 -3.93 0.81 8.19
N SER A 13 -3.08 1.15 9.16
CA SER A 13 -2.31 0.21 9.98
C SER A 13 -1.53 -0.85 9.18
N MET A 14 -0.99 -0.46 8.02
CA MET A 14 -0.35 -1.40 7.09
C MET A 14 1.17 -1.48 7.26
N ARG A 15 1.76 -2.61 6.87
CA ARG A 15 3.21 -2.78 6.81
C ARG A 15 3.76 -1.99 5.63
N ILE A 16 4.99 -1.48 5.78
CA ILE A 16 5.62 -0.66 4.75
C ILE A 16 5.80 -1.40 3.41
N GLY A 17 6.02 -2.72 3.45
CA GLY A 17 6.15 -3.54 2.25
C GLY A 17 4.83 -3.74 1.49
N GLU A 18 3.70 -3.77 2.19
CA GLU A 18 2.34 -3.82 1.61
C GLU A 18 2.00 -2.48 0.98
N LEU A 19 2.36 -1.37 1.65
CA LEU A 19 2.16 -0.01 1.12
C LEU A 19 2.87 0.16 -0.24
N PHE A 20 4.09 -0.36 -0.35
CA PHE A 20 4.85 -0.30 -1.59
C PHE A 20 4.36 -1.25 -2.68
N ALA A 21 3.59 -2.27 -2.32
CA ALA A 21 3.03 -3.23 -3.27
C ALA A 21 1.66 -2.81 -3.84
N ILE A 22 1.06 -1.70 -3.36
CA ILE A 22 -0.23 -1.21 -3.86
C ILE A 22 -0.14 -0.89 -5.37
N LYS A 23 -1.09 -1.42 -6.12
CA LYS A 23 -1.31 -1.09 -7.54
C LYS A 23 -2.73 -0.53 -7.74
N LYS A 24 -2.98 0.05 -8.92
CA LYS A 24 -4.26 0.71 -9.21
C LYS A 24 -5.43 -0.27 -9.19
N GLU A 25 -5.19 -1.48 -9.68
CA GLU A 25 -6.14 -2.59 -9.71
C GLU A 25 -6.59 -3.07 -8.33
N HIS A 26 -5.87 -2.71 -7.25
CA HIS A 26 -6.23 -3.07 -5.88
C HIS A 26 -7.16 -2.05 -5.20
N ILE A 27 -7.42 -0.89 -5.83
CA ILE A 27 -8.17 0.21 -5.22
C ILE A 27 -9.58 0.25 -5.83
N ASN A 28 -10.58 -0.01 -4.99
CA ASN A 28 -11.97 0.26 -5.33
C ASN A 28 -12.38 1.62 -4.77
N TYR A 29 -12.51 2.61 -5.64
CA TYR A 29 -12.88 3.97 -5.25
C TYR A 29 -14.36 4.13 -4.88
N GLU A 30 -15.24 3.27 -5.38
CA GLU A 30 -16.68 3.32 -5.07
C GLU A 30 -16.93 2.83 -3.65
N ASP A 31 -16.41 1.64 -3.33
CA ASP A 31 -16.57 1.01 -2.02
C ASP A 31 -15.53 1.47 -0.98
N LYS A 32 -14.53 2.26 -1.43
CA LYS A 32 -13.41 2.75 -0.62
C LYS A 32 -12.64 1.62 0.06
N THR A 33 -12.46 0.52 -0.66
CA THR A 33 -11.67 -0.63 -0.21
C THR A 33 -10.31 -0.69 -0.91
N LEU A 34 -9.34 -1.28 -0.22
CA LEU A 34 -8.00 -1.56 -0.73
C LEU A 34 -7.72 -3.04 -0.50
N ASP A 35 -7.45 -3.77 -1.57
CA ASP A 35 -7.02 -5.16 -1.48
C ASP A 35 -5.50 -5.24 -1.24
N ILE A 36 -5.10 -6.04 -0.25
CA ILE A 36 -3.70 -6.30 0.06
C ILE A 36 -3.39 -7.73 -0.37
N ASP A 37 -2.76 -7.88 -1.53
CA ASP A 37 -2.47 -9.17 -2.17
C ASP A 37 -0.99 -9.58 -2.11
N GLY A 38 -0.13 -8.73 -1.54
CA GLY A 38 1.30 -9.00 -1.46
C GLY A 38 2.13 -7.97 -0.70
N THR A 39 3.43 -8.22 -0.66
CA THR A 39 4.46 -7.32 -0.14
C THR A 39 5.56 -7.18 -1.18
N ILE A 40 6.19 -6.01 -1.24
CA ILE A 40 7.38 -5.83 -2.07
C ILE A 40 8.47 -6.81 -1.61
N ASN A 41 9.11 -7.49 -2.56
CA ASN A 41 10.32 -8.28 -2.32
C ASN A 41 11.51 -7.52 -2.91
N TRP A 42 12.44 -7.11 -2.06
CA TRP A 42 13.64 -6.39 -2.48
C TRP A 42 14.67 -7.39 -2.95
N ILE A 43 14.77 -7.58 -4.26
CA ILE A 43 15.84 -8.39 -4.86
C ILE A 43 17.06 -7.49 -5.00
N THR A 44 18.17 -7.90 -4.39
CA THR A 44 19.49 -7.29 -4.56
C THR A 44 20.40 -8.29 -5.27
N ASP A 45 21.27 -7.81 -6.16
CA ASP A 45 22.31 -8.61 -6.81
C ASP A 45 23.36 -9.13 -5.81
#